data_AF-A0A7X3HEK2-F1
#
_entry.id   AF-A0A7X3HEK2-F1
#
_cell.length_a   1.000
_cell.length_b   1.000
_cell.length_c   1.000
_cell.angle_alpha   90.00
_cell.angle_beta   90.00
_cell.angle_gamma   90.00
#
_symmetry.space_group_name_H-M   'P 1'
#
loop_
_entity.id
_entity.type
_entity.pdbx_description
1 polymer ?
#
loop_
_entity_poly.entity_id
_entity_poly.type
_entity_poly.pdbx_seq_one_letter_code
_entity_poly.pdbx_strand_id
1 'polypeptide(L)'
;IVEGAGCPEQIEGRVNQIRAEIENSDSEYDREKLQERLAKLAGGVAVIKVGAATEVELTERKHRIEDAVRNAKAAVEEGIVAGGGVALLQAAHVLDGDLGLTGAE
;
A
#
# COMPACT_ATOMS: atom_id res chain seq x y z
N ILE A 1 -6.24 -2.92 -13.55
CA ILE A 1 -7.25 -3.67 -14.33
C ILE A 1 -7.15 -5.12 -13.87
N VAL A 2 -8.27 -5.73 -13.47
CA VAL A 2 -8.32 -7.16 -13.14
C VAL A 2 -8.62 -7.90 -14.44
N GLU A 3 -7.85 -8.95 -14.76
CA GLU A 3 -7.98 -9.72 -16.02
C GLU A 3 -7.88 -8.86 -17.30
N GLY A 4 -6.80 -8.07 -17.43
CA GLY A 4 -6.55 -7.33 -18.67
C GLY A 4 -6.26 -8.26 -19.86
N ALA A 5 -6.82 -7.96 -21.03
CA ALA A 5 -6.67 -8.76 -22.26
C ALA A 5 -5.32 -8.56 -22.99
N GLY A 6 -4.29 -8.10 -22.28
CA GLY A 6 -2.96 -7.89 -22.86
C GLY A 6 -2.20 -9.20 -23.06
N CYS A 7 -1.39 -9.30 -24.11
CA CYS A 7 -0.55 -10.48 -24.33
C CYS A 7 0.54 -10.56 -23.24
N PRO A 8 0.71 -11.70 -22.54
CA PRO A 8 1.74 -11.86 -21.51
C PRO A 8 3.15 -11.55 -22.02
N GLU A 9 3.47 -11.95 -23.25
CA GLU A 9 4.77 -11.73 -23.89
C GLU A 9 5.06 -10.24 -24.09
N GLN A 10 4.04 -9.46 -24.44
CA GLN A 10 4.17 -8.01 -24.61
C GLN A 10 4.37 -7.31 -23.27
N ILE A 11 3.73 -7.80 -22.21
CA ILE A 11 3.91 -7.26 -20.85
C ILE A 11 5.34 -7.55 -20.36
N GLU A 12 5.82 -8.77 -20.53
CA GLU A 12 7.18 -9.16 -20.16
C GLU A 12 8.24 -8.37 -20.97
N GLY A 13 8.02 -8.21 -22.28
CA GLY A 13 8.85 -7.35 -23.13
C GLY A 13 8.90 -5.90 -22.62
N ARG A 14 7.76 -5.37 -22.16
CA ARG A 14 7.70 -4.01 -21.59
C ARG A 14 8.41 -3.91 -20.24
N VAL A 15 8.31 -4.92 -19.39
CA VAL A 15 9.04 -4.98 -18.11
C VAL A 15 10.54 -4.96 -18.36
N ASN A 16 11.03 -5.76 -19.30
CA ASN A 16 12.46 -5.82 -19.64
C ASN A 16 12.96 -4.51 -20.27
N GLN A 17 12.15 -3.86 -21.11
CA GLN A 17 12.45 -2.52 -21.63
C GLN A 17 12.65 -1.51 -20.50
N ILE A 18 11.72 -1.46 -19.53
CA ILE A 18 11.79 -0.50 -18.42
C ILE A 18 13.00 -0.79 -17.50
N ARG A 19 13.37 -2.06 -17.30
CA ARG A 19 14.60 -2.42 -16.57
C ARG A 19 15.84 -1.83 -17.23
N ALA A 20 15.94 -1.95 -18.56
CA ALA A 20 17.05 -1.37 -19.31
C ALA A 20 17.03 0.16 -19.27
N GLU A 21 15.84 0.80 -19.33
CA GLU A 21 15.71 2.26 -19.20
C GLU A 21 16.14 2.76 -17.80
N ILE A 22 15.90 1.98 -16.74
CA ILE A 22 16.34 2.30 -15.37
C ILE A 22 17.88 2.28 -15.25
N GLU A 23 18.53 1.28 -15.82
CA GLU A 23 19.99 1.12 -15.78
C GLU A 23 20.71 2.23 -16.56
N ASN A 24 20.13 2.68 -17.67
CA ASN A 24 20.69 3.73 -18.52
C ASN A 24 20.27 5.16 -18.11
N SER A 25 19.46 5.31 -17.06
CA SER A 25 19.02 6.63 -16.60
C SER A 25 19.99 7.21 -15.58
N ASP A 26 20.49 8.40 -15.88
CA ASP A 26 21.38 9.19 -15.02
C ASP A 26 20.62 10.10 -14.04
N SER A 27 19.29 10.17 -14.14
CA SER A 27 18.42 11.00 -13.32
C SER A 27 17.77 10.16 -12.21
N GLU A 28 17.97 10.54 -10.95
CA GLU A 28 17.34 9.86 -9.82
C GLU A 28 15.80 9.96 -9.86
N TYR A 29 15.28 11.10 -10.33
CA TYR A 29 13.84 11.29 -10.51
C TYR A 29 13.26 10.31 -11.53
N ASP A 30 13.93 10.13 -12.68
CA ASP A 30 13.47 9.22 -13.72
C ASP A 30 13.59 7.76 -13.25
N ARG A 31 14.65 7.43 -12.52
CA ARG A 31 14.85 6.11 -11.92
C ARG A 31 13.71 5.75 -10.97
N GLU A 32 13.32 6.65 -10.08
CA GLU A 32 12.22 6.46 -9.13
C GLU A 32 10.88 6.26 -9.89
N LYS A 33 10.59 7.10 -10.88
CA LYS A 33 9.35 7.00 -11.66
C LYS A 33 9.28 5.74 -12.51
N LEU A 34 10.39 5.30 -13.09
CA LEU A 34 10.44 4.05 -13.84
C LEU A 34 10.31 2.83 -12.92
N GLN A 35 10.90 2.87 -11.72
CA GLN A 35 10.72 1.82 -10.70
C GLN A 35 9.27 1.71 -10.25
N GLU A 36 8.57 2.82 -9.99
CA GLU A 36 7.13 2.80 -9.67
C GLU A 36 6.30 2.13 -10.79
N ARG A 37 6.61 2.45 -12.05
CA ARG A 37 5.92 1.87 -13.21
C ARG A 37 6.21 0.39 -13.37
N LEU A 38 7.46 -0.01 -13.18
CA LEU A 38 7.88 -1.41 -13.22
C LEU A 38 7.17 -2.22 -12.13
N ALA A 39 7.10 -1.70 -10.90
CA ALA A 39 6.40 -2.35 -9.80
C ALA A 39 4.91 -2.55 -10.12
N LYS A 40 4.25 -1.55 -10.71
CA LYS A 40 2.84 -1.65 -11.13
C LYS A 40 2.61 -2.68 -12.23
N LEU A 41 3.55 -2.85 -13.16
CA LEU A 41 3.44 -3.81 -14.26
C LEU A 41 3.77 -5.24 -13.82
N ALA A 42 4.82 -5.42 -13.02
CA ALA A 42 5.26 -6.73 -12.55
C ALA A 42 4.40 -7.27 -11.39
N GLY A 43 3.86 -6.39 -10.54
CA GLY A 43 3.15 -6.78 -9.31
C GLY A 43 1.76 -7.39 -9.54
N GLY A 44 1.17 -7.20 -10.72
CA GLY A 44 -0.16 -7.73 -11.05
C GLY A 44 -1.27 -7.25 -10.09
N VAL A 45 -2.40 -7.97 -10.09
CA VAL A 45 -3.52 -7.71 -9.16
C VAL A 45 -3.97 -9.04 -8.55
N ALA A 46 -3.87 -9.17 -7.23
CA ALA A 46 -4.38 -10.33 -6.50
C ALA A 46 -5.89 -10.20 -6.27
N VAL A 47 -6.63 -11.29 -6.43
CA VAL A 47 -8.08 -11.35 -6.22
C VAL A 47 -8.41 -12.32 -5.09
N ILE A 48 -9.16 -11.86 -4.08
CA ILE A 48 -9.62 -12.67 -2.96
C ILE A 48 -11.09 -13.03 -3.19
N LYS A 49 -11.40 -14.33 -3.25
CA LYS A 49 -12.77 -14.83 -3.40
C LYS A 49 -13.31 -15.20 -2.02
N VAL A 50 -14.42 -14.57 -1.62
CA VAL A 50 -15.06 -14.79 -0.32
C VAL A 50 -16.33 -15.63 -0.53
N GLY A 51 -16.43 -16.76 0.16
CA GLY A 51 -17.61 -17.63 0.16
C GLY A 51 -18.42 -17.54 1.45
N ALA A 52 -19.73 -17.68 1.34
CA ALA A 52 -20.66 -17.76 2.47
C ALA A 52 -21.89 -18.61 2.10
N ALA A 53 -22.64 -19.07 3.12
CA ALA A 53 -23.83 -19.90 2.91
C ALA A 53 -25.07 -19.06 2.53
N THR A 54 -25.13 -17.80 2.97
CA THR A 54 -26.21 -16.86 2.66
C THR A 54 -25.67 -15.53 2.11
N GLU A 55 -26.50 -14.78 1.39
CA GLU A 55 -26.12 -13.48 0.80
C GLU A 55 -25.75 -12.43 1.86
N VAL A 56 -26.45 -12.45 2.99
CA VAL A 56 -26.19 -11.53 4.11
C VAL A 56 -24.82 -11.80 4.71
N GLU A 57 -24.48 -13.08 4.95
CA GLU A 57 -23.16 -13.46 5.43
C GLU A 57 -22.05 -13.17 4.42
N LEU A 58 -22.32 -13.31 3.11
CA LEU A 58 -21.36 -12.99 2.06
C LEU A 58 -20.95 -11.52 2.15
N THR A 59 -21.94 -10.63 2.29
CA THR A 59 -21.71 -9.18 2.35
C THR A 59 -20.96 -8.79 3.62
N GLU A 60 -21.35 -9.34 4.77
CA GLU A 60 -20.66 -9.09 6.04
C GLU A 60 -19.20 -9.58 5.98
N ARG A 61 -18.99 -10.82 5.54
CA ARG A 61 -17.66 -11.42 5.48
C ARG A 61 -16.76 -10.72 4.47
N LYS A 62 -17.33 -10.25 3.35
CA LYS A 62 -16.63 -9.42 2.37
C LYS A 62 -16.11 -8.13 3.01
N HIS A 63 -16.97 -7.37 3.70
CA HIS A 63 -16.55 -6.12 4.35
C HIS A 63 -15.49 -6.36 5.41
N ARG A 64 -15.66 -7.40 6.24
CA ARG A 64 -14.67 -7.76 7.27
C ARG A 64 -13.29 -8.08 6.68
N ILE A 65 -13.27 -8.79 5.55
CA ILE A 65 -12.02 -9.13 4.86
C ILE A 65 -11.40 -7.89 4.19
N GLU A 66 -12.23 -7.03 3.59
CA GLU A 66 -11.77 -5.78 2.98
C GLU A 66 -11.11 -4.86 4.02
N ASP A 67 -11.73 -4.71 5.18
CA ASP A 67 -11.16 -3.96 6.31
C ASP A 67 -9.86 -4.60 6.81
N ALA A 68 -9.84 -5.93 6.97
CA ALA A 68 -8.64 -6.64 7.42
C ALA A 68 -7.45 -6.45 6.46
N VAL A 69 -7.69 -6.52 5.15
CA VAL A 69 -6.65 -6.33 4.12
C VAL A 69 -6.11 -4.90 4.17
N ARG A 70 -6.98 -3.90 4.27
CA ARG A 70 -6.57 -2.49 4.37
C ARG A 70 -5.76 -2.24 5.66
N ASN A 71 -6.21 -2.80 6.78
CA ASN A 71 -5.53 -2.67 8.08
C ASN A 71 -4.14 -3.32 8.06
N ALA A 72 -4.03 -4.54 7.53
CA ALA A 72 -2.74 -5.22 7.42
C ALA A 72 -1.78 -4.46 6.50
N LYS A 73 -2.29 -3.88 5.40
CA LYS A 73 -1.48 -3.06 4.49
C LYS A 73 -0.96 -1.80 5.18
N ALA A 74 -1.81 -1.06 5.89
CA ALA A 74 -1.41 0.12 6.65
C ALA A 74 -0.38 -0.22 7.73
N ALA A 75 -0.58 -1.33 8.45
CA ALA A 75 0.35 -1.80 9.47
C ALA A 75 1.73 -2.18 8.91
N VAL A 76 1.80 -2.67 7.66
CA VAL A 76 3.08 -2.96 7.00
C VAL A 76 3.78 -1.68 6.53
N GLU A 77 3.01 -0.67 6.07
CA GLU A 77 3.56 0.59 5.57
C GLU A 77 4.04 1.52 6.70
N GLU A 78 3.27 1.67 7.78
CA GLU A 78 3.55 2.62 8.86
C GLU A 78 4.07 1.95 10.15
N GLY A 79 3.99 0.63 10.25
CA GLY A 79 4.32 -0.13 11.46
C GLY A 79 3.12 -0.31 12.40
N ILE A 80 3.38 -0.91 13.57
CA ILE A 80 2.36 -1.20 14.59
C ILE A 80 2.69 -0.53 15.92
N VAL A 81 1.65 -0.11 16.62
CA VAL A 81 1.74 0.50 17.96
C VAL A 81 0.76 -0.15 18.94
N ALA A 82 0.88 0.16 20.22
CA ALA A 82 -0.01 -0.35 21.26
C ALA A 82 -1.46 0.14 21.03
N GLY A 83 -2.38 -0.80 20.83
CA GLY A 83 -3.81 -0.53 20.65
C GLY A 83 -4.54 -0.10 21.92
N GLY A 84 -5.87 -0.06 21.86
CA GLY A 84 -6.71 0.26 23.02
C GLY A 84 -6.59 1.71 23.51
N GLY A 85 -6.07 2.62 22.69
CA GLY A 85 -5.82 4.02 23.04
C GLY A 85 -4.54 4.25 23.85
N VAL A 86 -3.77 3.21 24.17
CA VAL A 86 -2.53 3.32 24.97
C VAL A 86 -1.48 4.14 24.24
N ALA A 87 -1.33 3.99 22.93
CA ALA A 87 -0.40 4.80 22.14
C ALA A 87 -0.66 6.31 22.27
N LEU A 88 -1.92 6.74 22.37
CA LEU A 88 -2.27 8.15 22.54
C LEU A 88 -1.87 8.67 23.93
N LEU A 89 -2.09 7.87 24.97
CA LEU A 89 -1.68 8.21 26.34
C LEU A 89 -0.15 8.31 26.44
N GLN A 90 0.58 7.37 25.82
CA GLN A 90 2.04 7.39 25.79
C GLN A 90 2.57 8.62 25.03
N ALA A 91 1.94 8.99 23.92
CA ALA A 91 2.32 10.17 23.15
C ALA A 91 2.07 11.47 23.92
N ALA A 92 1.02 11.53 24.74
CA ALA A 92 0.70 12.71 25.55
C ALA A 92 1.82 13.10 26.51
N HIS A 93 2.58 12.14 27.06
CA HIS A 93 3.71 12.44 27.94
C HIS A 93 4.84 13.23 27.29
N VAL A 94 4.96 13.17 25.96
CA VAL A 94 5.94 13.99 25.22
C VAL A 94 5.57 15.48 25.28
N LEU A 95 4.29 15.80 25.53
CA LEU A 95 3.76 17.16 25.60
C LEU A 95 3.81 17.77 27.01
N ASP A 96 4.20 17.00 28.04
CA ASP A 96 4.23 17.48 29.45
C ASP A 96 5.36 18.51 29.72
N GLY A 97 6.30 18.68 28.79
CA GLY A 97 7.37 19.68 28.86
C GLY A 97 7.03 21.01 28.16
N ASP A 98 7.97 21.96 28.21
CA ASP A 98 7.90 23.15 27.36
C ASP A 98 8.24 22.76 25.91
N LEU A 99 7.22 22.72 25.05
CA LEU A 99 7.35 22.34 23.64
C LEU A 99 8.11 23.41 22.82
N GLY A 100 8.42 24.58 23.40
CA GLY A 100 9.13 25.65 22.71
C GLY A 100 8.36 26.22 21.51
N LEU A 101 7.05 25.93 21.44
CA LEU A 101 6.17 26.37 20.36
C LEU A 101 5.50 27.68 20.78
N THR A 102 5.99 28.79 20.24
CA THR A 102 5.24 30.06 20.23
C THR A 102 4.16 29.92 19.16
N GLY A 103 2.89 29.85 19.57
CA GLY A 103 1.77 29.77 18.62
C GLY A 103 1.84 30.88 17.58
N ALA A 104 1.72 30.53 16.31
CA ALA A 104 1.52 31.49 15.24
C ALA A 104 0.04 31.92 15.25
N GLU A 105 -0.21 33.22 15.41
CA GLU A 105 -1.51 33.85 15.15
C GLU A 105 -1.94 33.69 13.69
#